data_AF-A0A4T0NWL5-F1
#
_entry.id   AF-A0A4T0NWL5-F1
#
_cell.length_a   1.000
_cell.length_b   1.000
_cell.length_c   1.000
_cell.angle_alpha   90.00
_cell.angle_beta   90.00
_cell.angle_gamma   90.00
#
_symmetry.space_group_name_H-M   'P 1'
#
loop_
_entity.id
_entity.type
_entity.pdbx_description
1 polymer ?
#
loop_
_entity_poly.entity_id
_entity_poly.type
_entity_poly.pdbx_seq_one_letter_code
_entity_poly.pdbx_strand_id
1 'polypeptide(L)'
;MEKVTDFRTWVSGVTFKDVEKAPLFSEVQQHVADLLEGRILIGHAINNDLRALLLTHPPSHIRDTAKYEQLHTIAKTKRPKLKALAKLVLGIDIQENEHSSVIDAQATMEVYKRYQSLWEGTLARQAKILQAKKSGKKGAKKSNNSNSKKKSPVNLNSAAPTASSASSSDWWNESAMTTA
;
A
#
# COMPACT_ATOMS: atom_id res chain seq x y z
N MET A 1 10.21 30.74 -3.24
CA MET A 1 10.52 29.74 -2.21
C MET A 1 9.75 30.15 -0.96
N GLU A 2 8.89 29.28 -0.44
CA GLU A 2 8.14 29.60 0.79
C GLU A 2 9.02 29.38 2.01
N LYS A 3 8.82 30.18 3.06
CA LYS A 3 9.59 30.09 4.30
C LYS A 3 9.07 28.93 5.15
N VAL A 4 9.97 28.03 5.55
CA VAL A 4 9.65 26.98 6.53
C VAL A 4 9.42 27.61 7.91
N THR A 5 8.24 27.38 8.50
CA THR A 5 7.88 27.86 9.84
C THR A 5 8.14 26.82 10.93
N ASP A 6 8.00 25.53 10.60
CA ASP A 6 8.27 24.40 11.49
C ASP A 6 8.67 23.16 10.68
N PHE A 7 9.83 22.58 10.99
CA PHE A 7 10.34 21.37 10.34
C PHE A 7 9.69 20.08 10.87
N ARG A 8 9.08 20.16 12.06
CA ARG A 8 8.49 19.02 12.79
C ARG A 8 9.46 17.85 12.92
N THR A 9 10.72 18.15 13.24
CA THR A 9 11.83 17.17 13.30
C THR A 9 11.48 15.95 14.17
N TRP A 10 10.81 16.17 15.31
CA TRP A 10 10.35 15.10 16.21
C TRP A 10 9.40 14.08 15.55
N VAL A 11 8.80 14.42 14.41
CA VAL A 11 8.02 13.50 13.56
C VAL A 11 8.82 13.08 12.34
N SER A 12 9.35 14.04 11.58
CA SER A 12 9.86 13.81 10.22
C SER A 12 11.32 13.36 10.16
N GLY A 13 12.10 13.55 11.23
CA GLY A 13 13.56 13.46 11.23
C GLY A 13 14.25 14.55 10.41
N VAL A 14 13.51 15.50 9.81
CA VAL A 14 14.08 16.55 8.95
C VAL A 14 14.53 17.73 9.81
N THR A 15 15.77 18.15 9.60
CA THR A 15 16.41 19.30 10.24
C THR A 15 16.64 20.45 9.26
N PHE A 16 16.99 21.62 9.79
CA PHE A 16 17.38 22.76 8.95
C PHE A 16 18.53 22.42 7.98
N LYS A 17 19.50 21.61 8.43
CA LYS A 17 20.69 21.25 7.64
C LYS A 17 20.34 20.40 6.43
N ASP A 18 19.30 19.57 6.54
CA ASP A 18 18.83 18.73 5.43
C ASP A 18 18.20 19.58 4.32
N VAL A 19 17.56 20.69 4.70
CA VAL A 19 16.89 21.61 3.76
C VAL A 19 17.86 22.63 3.17
N GLU A 20 18.87 23.07 3.91
CA GLU A 20 19.87 24.06 3.45
C GLU A 20 20.58 23.64 2.15
N LYS A 21 20.79 22.33 1.98
CA LYS A 21 21.45 21.74 0.80
C LYS A 21 20.51 20.88 -0.04
N ALA A 22 19.20 21.03 0.16
CA ALA A 22 18.23 20.21 -0.56
C ALA A 22 18.17 20.59 -2.05
N PRO A 23 17.98 19.60 -2.94
CA PRO A 23 17.68 19.85 -4.35
C PRO A 23 16.37 20.63 -4.51
N LEU A 24 16.18 21.23 -5.68
CA LEU A 24 14.94 21.93 -5.97
C LEU A 24 13.77 20.94 -6.04
N PHE A 25 12.60 21.39 -5.60
CA PHE A 25 11.39 20.55 -5.62
C PHE A 25 11.09 19.99 -7.02
N SER A 26 11.27 20.80 -8.07
CA SER A 26 11.06 20.38 -9.45
C SER A 26 12.02 19.26 -9.89
N GLU A 27 13.26 19.29 -9.43
CA GLU A 27 14.26 18.26 -9.76
C GLU A 27 13.89 16.93 -9.10
N VAL A 28 13.54 16.96 -7.81
CA VAL A 28 13.08 15.77 -7.09
C VAL A 28 11.77 15.24 -7.67
N GLN A 29 10.83 16.14 -7.99
CA GLN A 29 9.55 15.77 -8.59
C GLN A 29 9.74 15.05 -9.92
N GLN A 30 10.58 15.59 -10.82
CA GLN A 30 10.88 14.97 -12.10
C GLN A 30 11.54 13.60 -11.90
N HIS A 31 12.54 13.53 -11.03
CA HIS A 31 13.23 12.27 -10.76
C HIS A 31 12.28 11.19 -10.21
N VAL A 32 11.37 11.55 -9.30
CA VAL A 32 10.36 10.62 -8.79
C VAL A 32 9.37 10.24 -9.89
N ALA A 33 8.94 11.17 -10.74
CA ALA A 33 8.04 10.88 -11.85
C ALA A 33 8.66 9.85 -12.82
N ASP A 34 9.93 10.04 -13.20
CA ASP A 34 10.67 9.13 -14.06
C ASP A 34 10.85 7.75 -13.41
N LEU A 35 11.12 7.71 -12.10
CA LEU A 35 11.25 6.46 -11.36
C LEU A 35 9.94 5.66 -11.33
N LEU A 36 8.79 6.35 -11.23
CA LEU A 36 7.47 5.72 -11.17
C LEU A 36 6.97 5.23 -12.53
N GLU A 37 7.55 5.68 -13.63
CA GLU A 37 7.09 5.34 -14.98
C GLU A 37 7.13 3.83 -15.23
N GLY A 38 5.98 3.26 -15.64
CA GLY A 38 5.84 1.83 -15.92
C GLY A 38 5.94 0.90 -14.70
N ARG A 39 6.17 1.44 -13.49
CA ARG A 39 6.35 0.64 -12.27
C ARG A 39 5.06 0.50 -11.47
N ILE A 40 5.14 -0.39 -10.49
CA ILE A 40 4.12 -0.63 -9.47
C ILE A 40 4.54 0.13 -8.21
N LEU A 41 3.69 1.04 -7.73
CA LEU A 41 3.94 1.79 -6.50
C LEU A 41 3.32 1.08 -5.29
N ILE A 42 4.18 0.62 -4.38
CA ILE A 42 3.79 0.01 -3.10
C ILE A 42 4.06 1.02 -1.98
N GLY A 43 3.14 1.13 -1.03
CA GLY A 43 3.21 2.17 -0.01
C GLY A 43 2.06 2.11 1.00
N HIS A 44 2.07 3.04 1.95
CA HIS A 44 1.07 3.12 3.02
C HIS A 44 0.43 4.50 3.02
N ALA A 45 -0.86 4.57 2.66
CA ALA A 45 -1.59 5.83 2.46
C ALA A 45 -0.95 6.75 1.39
N ILE A 46 -0.47 6.13 0.29
CA ILE A 46 0.27 6.74 -0.84
C ILE A 46 -0.32 8.05 -1.36
N ASN A 47 -1.64 8.22 -1.27
CA ASN A 47 -2.31 9.45 -1.73
C ASN A 47 -1.78 10.72 -1.03
N ASN A 48 -1.27 10.60 0.19
CA ASN A 48 -0.68 11.74 0.90
C ASN A 48 0.64 12.17 0.24
N ASP A 49 1.51 11.20 -0.05
CA ASP A 49 2.83 11.43 -0.66
C ASP A 49 2.71 11.93 -2.10
N LEU A 50 1.85 11.28 -2.90
CA LEU A 50 1.60 11.71 -4.28
C LEU A 50 1.03 13.13 -4.34
N ARG A 51 0.16 13.51 -3.39
CA ARG A 51 -0.36 14.87 -3.31
C ARG A 51 0.74 15.87 -2.92
N ALA A 52 1.60 15.52 -1.98
CA ALA A 52 2.73 16.37 -1.59
C ALA A 52 3.71 16.58 -2.75
N LEU A 53 3.90 15.58 -3.59
CA LEU A 53 4.74 15.65 -4.79
C LEU A 53 4.01 16.21 -6.02
N LEU A 54 2.71 16.51 -5.93
CA LEU A 54 1.87 16.91 -7.07
C LEU A 54 1.92 15.91 -8.24
N LEU A 55 2.04 14.62 -7.93
CA LEU A 55 2.08 13.53 -8.90
C LEU A 55 0.79 12.69 -8.85
N THR A 56 0.56 11.94 -9.93
CA THR A 56 -0.48 10.91 -9.98
C THR A 56 0.12 9.60 -10.45
N HIS A 57 -0.51 8.48 -10.09
CA HIS A 57 -0.07 7.16 -10.52
C HIS A 57 -1.30 6.30 -10.89
N PRO A 58 -1.23 5.45 -11.93
CA PRO A 58 -2.38 4.64 -12.34
C PRO A 58 -2.93 3.80 -11.18
N PRO A 59 -4.25 3.80 -10.91
CA PRO A 59 -4.81 3.03 -9.80
C PRO A 59 -4.55 1.52 -9.89
N SER A 60 -4.45 0.97 -11.10
CA SER A 60 -4.07 -0.43 -11.33
C SER A 60 -2.62 -0.74 -10.93
N HIS A 61 -1.78 0.29 -10.81
CA HIS A 61 -0.38 0.15 -10.44
C HIS A 61 -0.11 0.47 -8.96
N ILE A 62 -1.13 0.87 -8.18
CA ILE A 62 -1.00 1.20 -6.75
C ILE A 62 -1.30 -0.01 -5.86
N ARG A 63 -0.39 -0.32 -4.94
CA ARG A 63 -0.54 -1.29 -3.84
C ARG A 63 -0.47 -0.55 -2.50
N ASP A 64 -1.61 -0.08 -2.05
CA ASP A 64 -1.73 0.72 -0.83
C ASP A 64 -2.10 -0.15 0.39
N THR A 65 -1.13 -0.42 1.26
CA THR A 65 -1.31 -1.29 2.44
C THR A 65 -2.33 -0.74 3.43
N ALA A 66 -2.57 0.57 3.43
CA ALA A 66 -3.58 1.20 4.28
C ALA A 66 -5.02 0.91 3.81
N LYS A 67 -5.21 0.42 2.57
CA LYS A 67 -6.52 0.18 1.96
C LYS A 67 -6.84 -1.30 1.74
N TYR A 68 -5.90 -2.20 1.98
CA TYR A 68 -6.06 -3.61 1.69
C TYR A 68 -6.91 -4.32 2.78
N GLU A 69 -8.01 -4.95 2.37
CA GLU A 69 -9.05 -5.48 3.27
C GLU A 69 -8.54 -6.56 4.24
N GLN A 70 -7.60 -7.38 3.79
CA GLN A 70 -6.98 -8.43 4.62
C GLN A 70 -6.20 -7.80 5.77
N LEU A 71 -5.49 -6.71 5.52
CA LEU A 71 -4.74 -5.98 6.55
C LEU A 71 -5.69 -5.23 7.52
N HIS A 72 -6.84 -4.78 7.04
CA HIS A 72 -7.89 -4.23 7.92
C HIS A 72 -8.43 -5.27 8.89
N THR A 73 -8.61 -6.50 8.40
CA THR A 73 -9.09 -7.62 9.19
C THR A 73 -8.09 -8.00 10.28
N ILE A 74 -6.80 -8.07 9.93
CA ILE A 74 -5.70 -8.35 10.88
C ILE A 74 -5.61 -7.26 11.94
N ALA A 75 -5.66 -5.99 11.53
CA ALA A 75 -5.58 -4.85 12.45
C ALA A 75 -6.89 -4.56 13.20
N LYS A 76 -7.99 -5.25 12.86
CA LYS A 76 -9.34 -5.01 13.39
C LYS A 76 -9.79 -3.55 13.24
N THR A 77 -9.34 -2.86 12.20
CA THR A 77 -9.68 -1.46 11.90
C THR A 77 -9.62 -1.18 10.41
N LYS A 78 -10.48 -0.28 9.92
CA LYS A 78 -10.48 0.18 8.51
C LYS A 78 -9.36 1.17 8.18
N ARG A 79 -8.64 1.66 9.20
CA ARG A 79 -7.58 2.66 9.06
C ARG A 79 -6.34 2.24 9.84
N PRO A 80 -5.72 1.09 9.51
CA PRO A 80 -4.55 0.63 10.23
C PRO A 80 -3.39 1.60 10.03
N LYS A 81 -2.62 1.84 11.10
CA LYS A 81 -1.35 2.57 11.02
C LYS A 81 -0.24 1.62 10.60
N LEU A 82 0.76 2.12 9.87
CA LEU A 82 1.92 1.32 9.47
C LEU A 82 2.61 0.65 10.67
N LYS A 83 2.87 1.39 11.76
CA LYS A 83 3.42 0.85 13.01
C LYS A 83 2.65 -0.36 13.54
N ALA A 84 1.31 -0.28 13.52
CA ALA A 84 0.48 -1.40 13.96
C ALA A 84 0.57 -2.60 13.01
N LEU A 85 0.61 -2.35 11.69
CA LEU A 85 0.77 -3.43 10.71
C LEU A 85 2.16 -4.08 10.79
N ALA A 86 3.22 -3.30 10.94
CA ALA A 86 4.57 -3.81 11.13
C ALA A 86 4.63 -4.73 12.36
N LYS A 87 4.03 -4.31 13.48
CA LYS A 87 3.97 -5.12 14.69
C LYS A 87 3.14 -6.39 14.51
N LEU A 88 1.95 -6.30 13.91
CA LEU A 88 1.02 -7.43 13.77
C LEU A 88 1.44 -8.44 12.70
N VAL A 89 2.05 -7.98 11.61
CA VAL A 89 2.39 -8.81 10.44
C VAL A 89 3.83 -9.31 10.51
N LEU A 90 4.76 -8.44 10.91
CA LEU A 90 6.20 -8.71 10.91
C LEU A 90 6.76 -8.94 12.31
N GLY A 91 6.04 -8.60 13.38
CA GLY A 91 6.50 -8.74 14.76
C GLY A 91 7.47 -7.64 15.22
N ILE A 92 7.74 -6.65 14.37
CA ILE A 92 8.74 -5.60 14.64
C ILE A 92 8.08 -4.30 15.13
N ASP A 93 8.78 -3.59 16.02
CA ASP A 93 8.44 -2.22 16.38
C ASP A 93 9.20 -1.24 15.50
N ILE A 94 8.48 -0.26 14.96
CA ILE A 94 9.04 0.85 14.17
C ILE A 94 8.51 2.16 14.71
N GLN A 95 9.13 3.28 14.32
CA GLN A 95 8.67 4.63 14.69
C GLN A 95 8.55 4.81 16.21
N GLU A 96 9.60 4.43 16.97
CA GLU A 96 9.65 4.67 18.42
C GLU A 96 9.96 6.13 18.75
N ASN A 97 10.83 6.76 17.94
CA ASN A 97 11.22 8.16 18.06
C ASN A 97 10.81 8.91 16.77
N GLU A 98 11.78 9.49 16.08
CA GLU A 98 11.59 10.12 14.77
C GLU A 98 11.27 9.05 13.71
N HIS A 99 10.52 9.44 12.69
CA HIS A 99 10.25 8.55 11.56
C HIS A 99 11.42 8.58 10.59
N SER A 100 11.77 7.40 10.08
CA SER A 100 12.67 7.26 8.94
C SER A 100 11.86 6.81 7.74
N SER A 101 11.88 7.61 6.67
CA SER A 101 11.21 7.29 5.41
C SER A 101 11.72 5.97 4.81
N VAL A 102 13.00 5.65 5.04
CA VAL A 102 13.64 4.41 4.60
C VAL A 102 13.05 3.21 5.34
N ILE A 103 12.98 3.27 6.68
CA ILE A 103 12.42 2.20 7.52
C ILE A 103 10.93 2.00 7.18
N ASP A 104 10.19 3.10 7.02
CA ASP A 104 8.76 3.06 6.69
C ASP A 104 8.52 2.41 5.31
N ALA A 105 9.31 2.77 4.29
CA ALA A 105 9.24 2.16 2.96
C ALA A 105 9.58 0.66 2.99
N GLN A 106 10.63 0.29 3.73
CA GLN A 106 11.04 -1.10 3.92
C GLN A 106 9.96 -1.92 4.65
N ALA A 107 9.47 -1.45 5.78
CA ALA A 107 8.42 -2.13 6.55
C ALA A 107 7.15 -2.31 5.69
N THR A 108 6.78 -1.29 4.91
CA THR A 108 5.63 -1.37 4.01
C THR A 108 5.83 -2.40 2.90
N MET A 109 7.03 -2.45 2.31
CA MET A 109 7.39 -3.45 1.31
C MET A 109 7.32 -4.86 1.88
N GLU A 110 7.82 -5.08 3.09
CA GLU A 110 7.80 -6.40 3.74
C GLU A 110 6.37 -6.83 4.12
N VAL A 111 5.54 -5.90 4.59
CA VAL A 111 4.10 -6.15 4.79
C VAL A 111 3.44 -6.55 3.47
N TYR A 112 3.74 -5.87 2.35
CA TYR A 112 3.20 -6.23 1.05
C TYR A 112 3.66 -7.62 0.60
N LYS A 113 4.97 -7.93 0.67
CA LYS A 113 5.53 -9.22 0.28
C LYS A 113 4.86 -10.39 1.00
N ARG A 114 4.55 -10.24 2.30
CA ARG A 114 3.85 -11.26 3.09
C ARG A 114 2.48 -11.65 2.51
N TYR A 115 1.81 -10.71 1.83
CA TYR A 115 0.49 -10.91 1.24
C TYR A 115 0.46 -10.83 -0.29
N GLN A 116 1.63 -10.72 -0.95
CA GLN A 116 1.74 -10.43 -2.38
C GLN A 116 0.96 -11.42 -3.23
N SER A 117 1.10 -12.72 -2.99
CA SER A 117 0.42 -13.76 -3.75
C SER A 117 -1.12 -13.62 -3.69
N LEU A 118 -1.65 -13.40 -2.49
CA LEU A 118 -3.10 -13.21 -2.27
C LEU A 118 -3.58 -11.90 -2.90
N TRP A 119 -2.77 -10.84 -2.79
CA TRP A 119 -3.10 -9.52 -3.31
C TRP A 119 -3.17 -9.54 -4.84
N GLU A 120 -2.10 -9.96 -5.50
CA GLU A 120 -2.03 -9.99 -6.97
C GLU A 120 -3.03 -11.00 -7.55
N GLY A 121 -3.26 -12.14 -6.89
CA GLY A 121 -4.30 -13.09 -7.25
C GLY A 121 -5.71 -12.47 -7.20
N THR A 122 -5.99 -11.66 -6.17
CA THR A 122 -7.27 -10.96 -6.04
C THR A 122 -7.45 -9.92 -7.16
N LEU A 123 -6.41 -9.14 -7.46
CA LEU A 123 -6.43 -8.15 -8.55
C LEU A 123 -6.64 -8.82 -9.91
N ALA A 124 -5.91 -9.91 -10.20
CA ALA A 124 -6.04 -10.66 -11.45
C ALA A 124 -7.46 -11.21 -11.63
N ARG A 125 -8.06 -11.76 -10.56
CA ARG A 125 -9.45 -12.24 -10.58
C ARG A 125 -10.44 -11.10 -10.84
N GLN A 126 -10.29 -9.97 -10.16
CA GLN A 126 -11.13 -8.80 -10.38
C GLN A 126 -11.03 -8.28 -11.82
N ALA A 127 -9.81 -8.21 -12.38
CA ALA A 127 -9.59 -7.82 -13.76
C ALA A 127 -10.32 -8.75 -14.76
N LYS A 128 -10.24 -10.07 -14.56
CA LYS A 128 -10.97 -11.05 -15.39
C LYS A 128 -12.49 -10.84 -15.33
N ILE A 129 -13.04 -10.61 -14.13
CA ILE A 129 -14.48 -10.34 -13.95
C ILE A 129 -14.90 -9.06 -14.69
N LEU A 130 -14.10 -8.00 -14.58
CA LEU A 130 -14.38 -6.73 -15.27
C LEU A 130 -14.31 -6.87 -16.80
N GLN A 131 -13.38 -7.67 -17.32
CA GLN A 131 -13.28 -7.97 -18.75
C GLN A 131 -14.50 -8.75 -19.26
N ALA A 132 -14.93 -9.80 -18.55
CA ALA A 132 -16.10 -10.59 -18.91
C ALA A 132 -17.41 -9.77 -18.91
N LYS A 133 -17.55 -8.83 -17.97
CA LYS A 133 -18.70 -7.90 -17.95
C LYS A 133 -18.72 -6.94 -19.14
N LYS A 134 -17.55 -6.54 -19.66
CA LYS A 134 -17.44 -5.65 -20.83
C LYS A 134 -17.78 -6.37 -22.13
N SER A 135 -17.42 -7.64 -22.29
CA SER A 135 -17.74 -8.43 -23.48
C SER A 135 -19.24 -8.79 -23.56
N GLY A 136 -19.87 -9.15 -22.43
CA GLY A 136 -21.30 -9.47 -22.37
C GLY A 136 -22.25 -8.28 -22.66
N LYS A 137 -21.78 -7.04 -22.48
CA LYS A 137 -22.61 -5.83 -22.68
C LYS A 137 -22.70 -5.37 -24.14
N LYS A 138 -21.85 -5.87 -25.04
CA LYS A 138 -21.87 -5.52 -26.48
C LYS A 138 -22.93 -6.28 -27.31
N GLY A 139 -23.66 -7.24 -26.73
CA GLY A 139 -24.69 -8.04 -27.43
C GLY A 139 -26.15 -7.76 -27.04
N ALA A 140 -26.42 -6.91 -26.05
CA ALA A 140 -27.79 -6.72 -25.55
C ALA A 140 -28.55 -5.62 -26.32
N LYS A 141 -28.99 -5.94 -27.55
CA LYS A 141 -30.09 -5.22 -28.21
C LYS A 141 -31.36 -5.54 -27.41
N LYS A 142 -32.04 -4.51 -26.90
CA LYS A 142 -33.25 -4.58 -26.07
C LYS A 142 -34.28 -5.60 -26.59
N SER A 143 -34.62 -6.59 -25.77
CA SER A 143 -35.95 -7.20 -25.76
C SER A 143 -36.53 -7.04 -24.36
N ASN A 144 -37.54 -6.18 -24.24
CA ASN A 144 -38.39 -6.10 -23.06
C ASN A 144 -39.08 -7.46 -22.86
N ASN A 145 -38.95 -8.07 -21.69
CA ASN A 145 -40.11 -8.70 -21.07
C ASN A 145 -39.97 -8.74 -19.55
N SER A 146 -40.97 -8.19 -18.90
CA SER A 146 -41.21 -8.21 -17.46
C SER A 146 -41.72 -9.58 -17.01
N ASN A 147 -41.12 -10.19 -15.98
CA ASN A 147 -41.94 -10.67 -14.85
C ASN A 147 -41.13 -10.97 -13.58
N SER A 148 -41.80 -10.68 -12.48
CA SER A 148 -41.49 -10.84 -11.07
C SER A 148 -41.10 -12.26 -10.58
N LYS A 149 -40.22 -12.37 -9.56
CA LYS A 149 -40.55 -12.86 -8.19
C LYS A 149 -39.32 -13.10 -7.28
N LYS A 150 -39.50 -12.67 -6.03
CA LYS A 150 -38.77 -12.87 -4.76
C LYS A 150 -38.05 -14.23 -4.56
N LYS A 151 -36.90 -14.23 -3.88
CA LYS A 151 -36.73 -14.58 -2.44
C LYS A 151 -35.26 -14.49 -1.97
N SER A 152 -35.11 -14.22 -0.68
CA SER A 152 -33.89 -13.90 0.10
C SER A 152 -33.19 -15.16 0.68
N PRO A 153 -32.24 -15.05 1.64
CA PRO A 153 -30.81 -15.34 1.43
C PRO A 153 -30.33 -16.62 2.16
N VAL A 154 -29.09 -17.06 1.86
CA VAL A 154 -28.39 -18.08 2.67
C VAL A 154 -27.03 -17.53 3.12
N ASN A 155 -26.75 -17.70 4.40
CA ASN A 155 -25.55 -17.28 5.14
C ASN A 155 -24.81 -18.53 5.63
N LEU A 156 -23.45 -18.48 5.68
CA LEU A 156 -22.57 -18.88 6.80
C LEU A 156 -21.20 -19.46 6.37
N ASN A 157 -20.16 -18.70 6.71
CA ASN A 157 -18.88 -19.03 7.38
C ASN A 157 -18.18 -20.39 7.22
N SER A 158 -16.86 -20.34 6.99
CA SER A 158 -15.80 -21.15 7.62
C SER A 158 -14.43 -20.60 7.20
N ALA A 159 -13.61 -20.02 8.08
CA ALA A 159 -12.63 -20.61 9.01
C ALA A 159 -11.19 -20.28 8.54
N ALA A 160 -10.40 -19.59 9.37
CA ALA A 160 -9.01 -19.21 9.10
C ALA A 160 -8.06 -20.01 10.02
N PRO A 161 -6.87 -20.43 9.56
CA PRO A 161 -5.89 -21.12 10.39
C PRO A 161 -4.98 -20.13 11.13
N THR A 162 -4.57 -20.56 12.32
CA THR A 162 -3.71 -19.86 13.29
C THR A 162 -2.24 -19.88 12.85
N ALA A 163 -1.53 -18.76 13.06
CA ALA A 163 -0.09 -18.66 12.84
C ALA A 163 0.68 -18.83 14.16
N SER A 164 1.71 -19.67 14.11
CA SER A 164 2.66 -19.94 15.19
C SER A 164 3.72 -18.85 15.31
N SER A 165 4.14 -18.62 16.55
CA SER A 165 5.16 -17.68 17.01
C SER A 165 6.58 -18.14 16.65
N ALA A 166 7.37 -17.30 16.00
CA ALA A 166 8.83 -17.44 15.92
C ALA A 166 9.51 -16.19 16.47
N SER A 167 10.57 -16.45 17.24
CA SER A 167 11.33 -15.55 18.12
C SER A 167 12.03 -14.41 17.38
N SER A 168 11.88 -13.19 17.92
CA SER A 168 12.62 -11.98 17.52
C SER A 168 14.04 -12.02 18.05
N SER A 169 14.99 -12.37 17.19
CA SER A 169 16.37 -11.91 17.27
C SER A 169 16.90 -11.78 15.84
N ASP A 170 17.30 -10.57 15.46
CA ASP A 170 18.04 -10.22 14.23
C ASP A 170 17.24 -10.20 12.90
N TRP A 171 16.37 -9.19 12.76
CA TRP A 171 15.59 -8.90 11.54
C TRP A 171 16.38 -8.18 10.42
N TRP A 172 17.60 -7.71 10.70
CA TRP A 172 18.45 -7.05 9.70
C TRP A 172 19.86 -7.62 9.77
N ASN A 173 20.30 -8.32 8.72
CA ASN A 173 21.71 -8.64 8.53
C ASN A 173 22.19 -7.99 7.24
N GLU A 174 23.07 -7.00 7.40
CA GLU A 174 23.67 -6.16 6.37
C GLU A 174 24.82 -6.91 5.68
N SER A 175 24.55 -8.07 5.07
CA SER A 175 25.61 -8.90 4.44
C SER A 175 25.20 -9.60 3.14
N ALA A 176 24.12 -9.17 2.48
CA ALA A 176 23.72 -9.72 1.17
C ALA A 176 24.05 -8.82 -0.03
N MET A 177 25.03 -7.91 0.09
CA MET A 177 25.56 -7.13 -1.03
C MET A 177 27.09 -7.20 -1.09
N THR A 178 27.63 -8.39 -1.35
CA THR A 178 28.90 -8.57 -2.06
C THR A 178 28.94 -9.98 -2.61
N THR A 179 28.59 -10.16 -3.88
CA THR A 179 29.31 -11.02 -4.84
C THR A 179 28.82 -10.63 -6.24
N ALA A 180 29.78 -10.53 -7.15
CA ALA A 180 29.77 -9.93 -8.48
C ALA A 180 28.68 -10.40 -9.46
#